data_AF-A0A1I6HSB5-F1
#
_entry.id   AF-A0A1I6HSB5-F1
#
_cell.length_a   1.000
_cell.length_b   1.000
_cell.length_c   1.000
_cell.angle_alpha   90.00
_cell.angle_beta   90.00
_cell.angle_gamma   90.00
#
_symmetry.space_group_name_H-M   'P 1'
#
loop_
_entity.id
_entity.type
_entity.pdbx_description
1 polymer ?
#
loop_
_entity_poly.entity_id
_entity_poly.type
_entity_poly.pdbx_seq_one_letter_code
_entity_poly.pdbx_strand_id
1 'polypeptide(L)' 'MNQTSLSKLSTKELIKKHTAAKTMVWLLSIVLGGILLFFIYVSFQDGITPLLAVPLALSAIIPLNIKNMKALKKELDSRK' A
#
# COMPACT_ATOMS: atom_id res chain seq x y z
N MET A 1 -9.54 -9.31 1.23
CA MET A 1 -10.73 -9.32 2.13
C MET A 1 -11.94 -9.87 1.36
N ASN A 2 -12.89 -10.51 2.04
CA ASN A 2 -14.14 -10.99 1.43
C ASN A 2 -15.31 -10.06 1.75
N GLN A 3 -16.35 -10.03 0.90
CA GLN A 3 -17.49 -9.11 1.06
C GLN A 3 -18.29 -9.38 2.33
N THR A 4 -18.55 -10.63 2.67
CA THR A 4 -19.31 -11.01 3.87
C THR A 4 -18.70 -10.47 5.17
N SER A 5 -17.37 -10.39 5.27
CA SER A 5 -16.69 -9.78 6.42
C SER A 5 -16.79 -8.26 6.45
N LEU A 6 -16.86 -7.61 5.28
CA LEU A 6 -16.97 -6.16 5.16
C LEU A 6 -18.39 -5.70 5.52
N SER A 7 -19.42 -6.42 5.07
CA SER A 7 -20.81 -6.11 5.36
C SER A 7 -21.17 -6.19 6.85
N LYS A 8 -20.41 -6.95 7.65
CA LYS A 8 -20.58 -7.04 9.11
C LYS A 8 -20.04 -5.82 9.88
N LEU A 9 -19.21 -4.99 9.26
CA LEU A 9 -18.65 -3.80 9.91
C LEU A 9 -19.67 -2.66 9.92
N SER A 10 -19.67 -1.86 10.97
CA SER A 10 -20.37 -0.58 10.98
C SER A 10 -19.72 0.41 9.99
N THR A 11 -20.48 1.42 9.53
CA THR A 11 -19.94 2.45 8.64
C THR A 11 -18.76 3.19 9.27
N LYS A 12 -18.79 3.45 10.58
CA LYS A 12 -17.68 4.09 11.30
C LYS A 12 -16.41 3.23 11.28
N GLU A 13 -16.53 1.93 11.53
CA GLU A 13 -15.38 1.02 11.45
C GLU A 13 -14.84 0.89 10.03
N LEU A 14 -15.73 0.86 9.04
CA LEU A 14 -15.37 0.78 7.64
C LEU A 14 -14.59 2.04 7.19
N ILE A 15 -15.04 3.23 7.59
CA ILE A 15 -14.30 4.50 7.37
C ILE A 15 -12.93 4.42 8.05
N LYS A 16 -12.86 4.03 9.32
CA LYS A 16 -11.59 3.93 10.07
C LYS A 16 -10.61 2.98 9.37
N LYS A 17 -11.07 1.80 8.95
CA LYS A 17 -10.23 0.82 8.23
C LYS A 17 -9.81 1.32 6.85
N HIS A 18 -10.70 1.96 6.10
CA HIS A 18 -10.36 2.55 4.80
C HIS A 18 -9.28 3.64 4.93
N THR A 19 -9.44 4.55 5.90
CA THR A 19 -8.46 5.61 6.16
C THR A 19 -7.12 5.01 6.59
N ALA A 20 -7.11 4.05 7.51
CA ALA A 20 -5.88 3.38 7.93
C ALA A 20 -5.18 2.68 6.75
N ALA A 21 -5.93 1.94 5.92
CA ALA A 21 -5.38 1.28 4.74
C ALA A 21 -4.80 2.29 3.73
N LYS A 22 -5.49 3.42 3.50
CA LYS A 22 -5.01 4.50 2.64
C LYS A 22 -3.71 5.12 3.16
N THR A 23 -3.64 5.42 4.46
CA THR A 23 -2.43 5.94 5.10
C THR A 23 -1.27 4.95 4.99
N MET A 24 -1.52 3.66 5.23
CA MET A 24 -0.50 2.61 5.14
C MET A 24 0.06 2.47 3.72
N VAL A 25 -0.81 2.46 2.70
CA VAL A 25 -0.40 2.43 1.28
C VAL A 25 0.45 3.65 0.95
N TRP A 26 0.01 4.85 1.36
CA TRP A 26 0.72 6.09 1.07
C TRP A 26 2.11 6.12 1.73
N LEU A 27 2.19 5.77 3.01
CA LEU A 27 3.44 5.69 3.76
C LEU A 27 4.40 4.68 3.13
N LEU A 28 3.91 3.47 2.81
CA LEU A 28 4.72 2.43 2.21
C LEU A 28 5.27 2.86 0.85
N SER A 29 4.45 3.50 0.01
CA SER A 29 4.87 4.03 -1.28
C SER A 29 5.97 5.08 -1.16
N ILE A 30 5.86 6.00 -0.19
CA ILE A 30 6.88 7.04 0.02
C ILE A 30 8.18 6.43 0.52
N VAL A 31 8.12 5.54 1.51
CA VAL A 31 9.32 4.92 2.08
C VAL A 31 10.04 4.07 1.02
N LEU A 32 9.31 3.24 0.28
CA LEU A 32 9.89 2.43 -0.80
C LEU A 32 10.42 3.29 -1.94
N GLY A 33 9.70 4.36 -2.32
CA GLY A 33 10.16 5.31 -3.33
C GLY A 33 11.45 6.01 -2.92
N GLY A 34 11.52 6.51 -1.69
CA GLY A 34 12.72 7.14 -1.13
C GLY A 34 13.92 6.19 -1.07
N ILE A 35 13.72 4.96 -0.59
CA ILE A 35 14.77 3.94 -0.54
C ILE A 35 15.24 3.56 -1.95
N LEU A 36 14.33 3.39 -2.90
CA LEU A 36 14.69 3.08 -4.29
C LEU A 36 15.50 4.21 -4.91
N LEU A 37 15.08 5.47 -4.74
CA LEU A 37 15.81 6.63 -5.23
C LEU A 37 17.21 6.72 -4.60
N PHE A 38 17.33 6.46 -3.30
CA PHE A 38 18.62 6.42 -2.60
C PHE A 38 19.54 5.33 -3.18
N PHE A 39 19.05 4.11 -3.38
CA PHE A 39 19.87 3.04 -3.95
C PHE A 39 20.20 3.25 -5.43
N ILE A 40 19.34 3.91 -6.20
CA ILE A 40 19.66 4.34 -7.57
C ILE A 40 20.82 5.33 -7.53
N TYR A 41 20.75 6.34 -6.65
CA TYR A 41 21.82 7.33 -6.47
C TYR A 41 23.16 6.68 -6.09
N VAL A 42 23.16 5.76 -5.12
CA VAL A 42 24.36 5.00 -4.74
C VAL A 42 24.88 4.17 -5.92
N SER A 43 23.98 3.54 -6.68
CA SER A 43 24.39 2.68 -7.81
C SER A 43 25.03 3.44 -8.98
N PHE A 44 24.79 4.76 -9.09
CA PHE A 44 25.52 5.60 -10.04
C PHE A 44 26.98 5.87 -9.63
N GLN A 45 27.29 5.80 -8.33
CA GLN A 45 28.64 6.02 -7.80
C GLN A 45 29.43 4.72 -7.69
N ASP A 46 28.80 3.69 -7.13
CA ASP A 46 29.48 2.44 -6.74
C ASP A 46 29.18 1.26 -7.70
N GLY A 47 28.40 1.51 -8.75
CA GLY A 47 27.91 0.48 -9.68
C GLY A 47 26.60 -0.18 -9.20
N ILE A 48 25.99 -1.01 -10.06
CA ILE A 48 24.71 -1.67 -9.75
C ILE A 48 24.84 -2.51 -8.47
N THR A 49 24.06 -2.16 -7.46
CA THR A 49 24.03 -2.89 -6.19
C THR A 49 22.85 -3.87 -6.12
N PRO A 50 23.03 -5.07 -5.51
CA PRO A 50 21.91 -5.98 -5.23
C PRO A 50 20.82 -5.35 -4.34
N LEU A 51 21.14 -4.29 -3.61
CA LEU A 51 20.21 -3.54 -2.75
C LEU A 51 19.04 -2.94 -3.53
N LEU A 52 19.19 -2.66 -4.83
CA LEU A 52 18.09 -2.23 -5.70
C LEU A 52 16.94 -3.25 -5.77
N ALA A 53 17.22 -4.54 -5.62
CA ALA A 53 16.21 -5.59 -5.69
C ALA A 53 15.25 -5.57 -4.49
N VAL A 54 15.70 -5.09 -3.33
CA VAL A 54 14.92 -5.09 -2.08
C VAL A 54 13.66 -4.23 -2.18
N PRO A 55 13.73 -2.91 -2.50
CA PRO A 55 12.53 -2.09 -2.62
C PRO A 55 11.62 -2.56 -3.76
N LEU A 56 12.18 -3.13 -4.84
CA LEU A 56 11.41 -3.70 -5.94
C LEU A 56 10.60 -4.92 -5.50
N ALA A 57 11.20 -5.86 -4.79
CA ALA A 57 10.51 -7.03 -4.26
C ALA A 57 9.43 -6.63 -3.25
N LEU A 58 9.74 -5.73 -2.32
CA LEU A 58 8.79 -5.24 -1.32
C LEU A 58 7.64 -4.41 -1.93
N SER A 59 7.85 -3.81 -3.10
CA SER A 59 6.81 -3.04 -3.80
C SER A 59 5.58 -3.87 -4.18
N ALA A 60 5.71 -5.20 -4.28
CA ALA A 60 4.60 -6.13 -4.53
C ALA A 60 3.50 -6.06 -3.45
N ILE A 61 3.82 -5.57 -2.25
CA ILE A 61 2.84 -5.36 -1.16
C ILE A 61 1.88 -4.20 -1.48
N ILE A 62 2.31 -3.20 -2.25
CA ILE A 62 1.51 -2.02 -2.61
C ILE A 62 0.23 -2.42 -3.35
N PRO A 63 0.26 -3.13 -4.50
CA PRO A 63 -0.96 -3.50 -5.22
C PRO A 63 -1.90 -4.37 -4.39
N LEU A 64 -1.36 -5.26 -3.53
CA LEU A 64 -2.17 -6.07 -2.61
C LEU A 64 -2.94 -5.20 -1.61
N ASN A 65 -2.29 -4.20 -1.02
CA ASN A 65 -2.93 -3.27 -0.08
C ASN A 65 -3.91 -2.32 -0.79
N ILE A 66 -3.61 -1.88 -2.02
CA ILE A 66 -4.55 -1.11 -2.84
C ILE A 66 -5.82 -1.91 -3.13
N LYS A 67 -5.70 -3.21 -3.43
CA LYS A 67 -6.88 -4.09 -3.64
C LYS A 67 -7.78 -4.13 -2.41
N ASN A 68 -7.20 -4.28 -1.21
CA ASN A 68 -7.96 -4.27 0.04
C ASN A 68 -8.60 -2.90 0.31
N MET A 69 -7.87 -1.80 0.09
CA MET A 69 -8.39 -0.43 0.20
C MET A 69 -9.57 -0.20 -0.75
N LYS A 70 -9.47 -0.63 -2.01
CA LYS A 70 -10.56 -0.52 -2.99
C LYS A 70 -11.78 -1.34 -2.58
N ALA A 71 -11.60 -2.52 -1.98
CA ALA A 71 -12.70 -3.31 -1.46
C ALA A 71 -13.44 -2.60 -0.31
N LEU A 72 -12.71 -1.99 0.62
CA LEU A 72 -13.27 -1.16 1.69
C LEU A 72 -14.05 0.04 1.12
N LYS A 73 -13.46 0.74 0.13
CA LYS A 73 -14.11 1.89 -0.52
C LYS A 73 -15.39 1.46 -1.23
N LYS A 74 -15.37 0.34 -1.95
CA LYS A 74 -16.53 -0.19 -2.68
C LYS A 74 -17.70 -0.48 -1.75
N GLU A 75 -17.44 -1.12 -0.61
CA GLU A 75 -18.47 -1.35 0.43
C GLU A 75 -18.96 -0.03 1.04
N LEU A 76 -18.10 0.98 1.17
CA LEU A 76 -18.50 2.29 1.68
C LEU A 76 -19.42 3.03 0.71
N ASP A 77 -19.09 2.96 -0.58
CA ASP A 77 -19.84 3.59 -1.66
C ASP A 77 -21.20 2.89 -1.88
N SER A 78 -21.34 1.60 -1.60
CA SER A 78 -22.62 0.89 -1.69
C SER A 78 -23.59 1.18 -0.54
N ARG A 79 -23.14 1.89 0.50
CA ARG A 79 -23.94 2.30 1.67
C ARG A 79 -24.34 3.78 1.62
N LYS A 80 -23.89 4.50 0.60
CA LYS A 80 -24.31 5.87 0.29
C LYS A 80 -25.53 5.81 -0.61
#